data_AF-A0A920EGH6-F1
#
_entry.id   AF-A0A920EGH6-F1
#
_cell.length_a   1.000
_cell.length_b   1.000
_cell.length_c   1.000
_cell.angle_alpha   90.00
_cell.angle_beta   90.00
_cell.angle_gamma   90.00
#
_symmetry.space_group_name_H-M   'P 1'
#
loop_
_entity.id
_entity.type
_entity.pdbx_description
1 polymer ?
#
loop_
_entity_poly.entity_id
_entity_poly.type
_entity_poly.pdbx_seq_one_letter_code
_entity_poly.pdbx_strand_id
1 'polypeptide(L)'
;MFKIGPYIINKPTILAPMAGITDLPFRKICKNLGAGLVVSEMTAANPDTWNSKKTKNRIKFQSEEGPRSVQIAGFCPKMMADAAIHNVQLGAQVIDINMGCPAKKVCKERLDQLY
;
A
#
# COMPACT_ATOMS: atom_id res chain seq x y z
N MET A 1 19.82 0.51 9.95
CA MET A 1 18.93 -0.66 10.12
C MET A 1 17.75 -0.25 10.98
N PHE A 2 16.54 -0.70 10.65
CA PHE A 2 15.33 -0.52 11.47
C PHE A 2 14.43 -1.76 11.37
N LYS A 3 13.36 -1.83 12.17
CA LYS A 3 12.48 -3.00 12.28
C LYS A 3 11.02 -2.60 12.17
N ILE A 4 10.22 -3.39 11.44
CA ILE A 4 8.75 -3.29 11.40
C ILE A 4 8.20 -4.67 11.72
N GLY A 5 7.59 -4.82 12.90
CA GLY A 5 7.10 -6.12 13.37
C GLY A 5 8.23 -7.17 13.33
N PRO A 6 8.07 -8.32 12.65
CA PRO A 6 9.12 -9.34 12.53
C PRO A 6 10.19 -9.01 11.48
N TYR A 7 10.02 -7.96 10.66
CA TYR A 7 10.90 -7.70 9.51
C TYR A 7 12.05 -6.76 9.86
N ILE A 8 13.27 -7.23 9.62
CA ILE A 8 14.49 -6.41 9.72
C ILE A 8 14.76 -5.76 8.36
N ILE A 9 14.86 -4.43 8.35
CA ILE A 9 15.24 -3.65 7.17
C ILE A 9 16.67 -3.16 7.34
N ASN A 10 17.58 -3.74 6.55
CA ASN A 10 19.02 -3.51 6.70
C ASN A 10 19.44 -2.07 6.35
N LYS A 11 18.78 -1.45 5.36
CA LYS A 11 19.09 -0.09 4.89
C LYS A 11 18.08 0.92 5.43
N PRO A 12 18.48 2.07 5.99
CA PRO A 12 17.58 3.04 6.62
C PRO A 12 16.87 3.95 5.61
N THR A 13 16.43 3.40 4.47
CA THR A 13 15.76 4.13 3.40
C THR A 13 14.48 3.41 2.99
N ILE A 14 13.42 4.19 2.76
CA ILE A 14 12.12 3.70 2.34
C ILE A 14 11.72 4.46 1.08
N LEU A 15 11.37 3.73 0.01
CA LEU A 15 10.71 4.33 -1.14
C LEU A 15 9.26 4.64 -0.76
N ALA A 16 8.91 5.93 -0.80
CA ALA A 16 7.57 6.40 -0.50
C ALA A 16 6.53 5.88 -1.52
N PRO A 17 5.29 5.56 -1.10
CA PRO A 17 4.23 5.17 -2.01
C PRO A 17 3.77 6.35 -2.85
N MET A 18 3.77 6.20 -4.17
CA MET A 18 3.35 7.25 -5.11
C MET A 18 2.42 6.66 -6.16
N ALA A 19 1.14 7.01 -6.08
CA ALA A 19 0.13 6.55 -7.02
C ALA A 19 0.50 6.92 -8.47
N GLY A 20 0.53 5.93 -9.36
CA GLY A 20 0.94 6.04 -10.75
C GLY A 20 2.46 5.95 -11.00
N ILE A 21 3.27 5.85 -9.95
CA ILE A 21 4.75 5.83 -10.06
C ILE A 21 5.34 4.54 -9.48
N THR A 22 4.97 4.16 -8.25
CA THR A 22 5.56 3.00 -7.56
C THR A 22 4.94 1.67 -7.96
N ASP A 23 4.90 1.40 -9.26
CA ASP A 23 4.52 0.10 -9.82
C ASP A 23 5.61 -0.96 -9.55
N LEU A 24 5.31 -2.23 -9.87
CA LEU A 24 6.23 -3.33 -9.57
C LEU A 24 7.61 -3.16 -10.25
N PRO A 25 7.71 -2.87 -11.56
CA PRO A 25 9.01 -2.59 -12.20
C PRO A 25 9.81 -1.49 -11.48
N PHE A 26 9.20 -0.35 -11.16
CA PHE A 26 9.88 0.76 -10.50
C PHE A 26 10.40 0.35 -9.11
N ARG A 27 9.58 -0.34 -8.32
CA ARG A 27 9.99 -0.82 -6.99
C ARG A 27 11.16 -1.79 -7.06
N LYS A 28 11.19 -2.69 -8.05
CA LYS A 28 12.32 -3.61 -8.25
C LYS A 28 13.61 -2.86 -8.55
N ILE A 29 13.55 -1.84 -9.42
CA ILE A 29 14.71 -0.99 -9.71
C ILE A 29 15.20 -0.30 -8.43
N CYS A 30 14.31 0.34 -7.67
CA CYS A 30 14.69 1.02 -6.43
C CYS A 30 15.27 0.05 -5.38
N LYS A 31 14.72 -1.17 -5.26
CA LYS A 31 15.25 -2.20 -4.37
C LYS A 31 16.67 -2.61 -4.78
N ASN A 32 16.89 -2.86 -6.07
CA ASN A 32 18.20 -3.20 -6.63
C ASN A 32 19.24 -2.08 -6.44
N LEU A 33 18.80 -0.82 -6.53
CA LEU A 33 19.64 0.36 -6.26
C LEU A 33 19.84 0.65 -4.77
N GLY A 34 19.18 -0.10 -3.89
CA GLY A 34 19.45 -0.10 -2.46
C GLY A 34 18.43 0.59 -1.56
N ALA A 35 17.19 0.75 -2.00
CA ALA A 35 16.10 1.01 -1.07
C ALA A 35 15.99 -0.13 -0.04
N GLY A 36 15.90 0.20 1.25
CA GLY A 36 15.71 -0.79 2.31
C GLY A 36 14.32 -1.44 2.25
N LEU A 37 13.30 -0.60 2.19
CA LEU A 37 11.91 -0.98 1.99
C LEU A 37 11.34 -0.26 0.77
N VAL A 38 10.46 -0.94 0.03
CA VAL A 38 9.67 -0.36 -1.05
C VAL A 38 8.20 -0.57 -0.73
N VAL A 39 7.39 0.47 -0.95
CA VAL A 39 5.94 0.43 -0.70
C VAL A 39 5.23 0.50 -2.03
N SER A 40 4.25 -0.39 -2.24
CA SER A 40 3.42 -0.37 -3.45
C SER A 40 2.63 0.93 -3.57
N GLU A 41 2.04 1.14 -4.74
CA GLU A 41 1.03 2.18 -4.88
C GLU A 41 -0.10 2.04 -3.85
N MET A 42 -0.66 3.19 -3.47
CA MET A 42 -1.80 3.30 -2.57
C MET A 42 -3.07 2.66 -3.16
N THR A 43 -3.77 1.87 -2.36
CA THR A 43 -5.09 1.32 -2.67
C THR A 43 -6.18 1.91 -1.79
N ALA A 44 -7.40 1.99 -2.31
CA ALA A 44 -8.55 2.47 -1.55
C ALA A 44 -9.16 1.32 -0.74
N ALA A 45 -9.68 1.64 0.44
CA ALA A 45 -10.38 0.67 1.28
C ALA A 45 -11.74 0.26 0.70
N ASN A 46 -12.29 1.03 -0.24
CA ASN A 46 -13.57 0.71 -0.89
C ASN A 46 -13.48 -0.61 -1.72
N PRO A 47 -14.26 -1.64 -1.36
CA PRO A 47 -14.25 -2.94 -2.03
C PRO A 47 -14.66 -2.90 -3.51
N ASP A 48 -15.49 -1.92 -3.91
CA ASP A 48 -15.90 -1.75 -5.31
C ASP A 48 -14.70 -1.52 -6.25
N THR A 49 -13.59 -1.04 -5.68
CA THR A 49 -12.38 -0.73 -6.44
C THR A 49 -11.40 -1.90 -6.57
N TRP A 50 -11.52 -2.94 -5.73
CA TRP A 50 -10.51 -4.00 -5.60
C TRP A 50 -10.33 -4.82 -6.86
N ASN A 51 -11.44 -5.08 -7.57
CA ASN A 51 -11.43 -5.87 -8.79
C ASN A 51 -11.04 -5.08 -10.05
N SER A 52 -10.89 -3.76 -9.94
CA SER A 52 -10.51 -2.92 -11.08
C SER A 52 -9.10 -3.27 -11.58
N LYS A 53 -8.89 -3.18 -12.90
CA LYS A 53 -7.56 -3.37 -13.51
C LYS A 53 -6.51 -2.47 -12.88
N LYS A 54 -6.90 -1.25 -12.51
CA LYS A 54 -6.04 -0.27 -11.84
C LYS A 54 -5.55 -0.81 -10.50
N THR A 55 -6.46 -1.23 -9.62
CA THR A 55 -6.09 -1.75 -8.30
C THR A 55 -5.27 -3.03 -8.40
N LYS A 56 -5.64 -3.96 -9.29
CA LYS A 56 -4.87 -5.19 -9.52
C LYS A 56 -3.44 -4.93 -9.98
N ASN A 57 -3.19 -3.88 -10.76
CA ASN A 57 -1.83 -3.51 -11.17
C ASN A 57 -1.01 -2.91 -10.02
N ARG A 58 -1.67 -2.17 -9.10
CA ARG A 58 -1.03 -1.55 -7.93
C ARG A 58 -0.49 -2.58 -6.94
N ILE A 59 -1.22 -3.69 -6.77
CA ILE A 59 -0.96 -4.72 -5.75
C ILE A 59 -0.33 -5.99 -6.33
N LYS A 60 0.61 -5.83 -7.28
CA LYS A 60 1.39 -6.94 -7.80
C LYS A 60 2.62 -7.20 -6.95
N PHE A 61 2.66 -8.40 -6.37
CA PHE A 61 3.67 -8.84 -5.40
C PHE A 61 4.47 -10.08 -5.81
N GLN A 62 4.02 -10.83 -6.83
CA GLN A 62 4.50 -12.18 -7.16
C GLN A 62 6.02 -12.31 -7.41
N SER A 63 6.71 -11.23 -7.77
CA SER A 63 8.18 -11.24 -7.96
C SER A 63 8.91 -10.18 -7.15
N GLU A 64 8.25 -9.65 -6.11
CA GLU A 64 8.83 -8.67 -5.20
C GLU A 64 9.45 -9.37 -3.98
N GLU A 65 10.72 -9.08 -3.74
CA GLU A 65 11.42 -9.53 -2.55
C GLU A 65 10.79 -8.92 -1.30
N GLY A 66 10.71 -9.73 -0.24
CA GLY A 66 10.14 -9.28 1.02
C GLY A 66 10.99 -8.20 1.73
N PRO A 67 10.39 -7.51 2.71
CA PRO A 67 8.96 -7.55 3.02
C PRO A 67 8.14 -6.72 2.03
N ARG A 68 6.98 -7.27 1.64
CA ARG A 68 6.07 -6.66 0.68
C ARG A 68 5.09 -5.73 1.39
N SER A 69 5.18 -4.44 1.12
CA SER A 69 4.39 -3.40 1.80
C SER A 69 3.38 -2.77 0.87
N VAL A 70 2.16 -2.55 1.36
CA VAL A 70 1.09 -1.83 0.68
C VAL A 70 0.54 -0.72 1.55
N GLN A 71 0.20 0.41 0.94
CA GLN A 71 -0.50 1.49 1.62
C GLN A 71 -2.00 1.45 1.29
N ILE A 72 -2.85 1.46 2.32
CA ILE A 72 -4.30 1.57 2.20
C ILE A 72 -4.78 2.94 2.66
N ALA A 73 -5.83 3.45 2.02
CA ALA A 73 -6.47 4.72 2.36
C ALA A 73 -8.00 4.58 2.41
N GLY A 74 -8.62 5.16 3.42
CA GLY A 74 -10.05 5.13 3.64
C GLY A 74 -10.40 5.73 5.00
N PHE A 75 -11.69 5.81 5.31
CA PHE A 75 -12.20 6.50 6.51
C PHE A 75 -13.02 5.58 7.44
N CYS A 76 -13.67 4.55 6.91
CA CYS A 76 -14.47 3.62 7.69
C CYS A 76 -13.58 2.51 8.31
N PRO A 77 -13.55 2.34 9.65
CA PRO A 77 -12.71 1.33 10.30
C PRO A 77 -12.95 -0.09 9.80
N LYS A 78 -14.22 -0.45 9.55
CA LYS A 78 -14.58 -1.77 9.03
C LYS A 78 -14.01 -2.00 7.63
N MET A 79 -14.15 -1.03 6.74
CA MET A 79 -13.59 -1.11 5.37
C MET A 79 -12.06 -1.15 5.39
N MET A 80 -11.42 -0.39 6.28
CA MET A 80 -9.96 -0.43 6.46
C MET A 80 -9.48 -1.81 6.90
N ALA A 81 -10.18 -2.44 7.84
CA ALA A 81 -9.88 -3.79 8.29
C ALA A 81 -10.06 -4.82 7.16
N ASP A 82 -11.15 -4.73 6.41
CA ASP A 82 -11.42 -5.65 5.29
C ASP A 82 -10.39 -5.47 4.16
N ALA A 83 -9.99 -4.23 3.87
CA ALA A 83 -8.92 -3.94 2.92
C ALA A 83 -7.56 -4.49 3.37
N ALA A 84 -7.23 -4.40 4.65
CA ALA A 84 -6.02 -5.00 5.20
C ALA A 84 -6.02 -6.52 5.02
N ILE A 85 -7.11 -7.20 5.39
CA ILE A 85 -7.28 -8.65 5.22
C ILE A 85 -7.14 -9.04 3.73
N HIS A 86 -7.82 -8.31 2.85
CA HIS A 86 -7.78 -8.56 1.41
C HIS A 86 -6.36 -8.46 0.85
N ASN A 87 -5.61 -7.41 1.21
CA ASN A 87 -4.25 -7.23 0.73
C ASN A 87 -3.27 -8.28 1.32
N VAL A 88 -3.47 -8.72 2.56
CA VAL A 88 -2.69 -9.82 3.15
C VAL A 88 -2.95 -11.13 2.39
N GLN A 89 -4.19 -11.43 2.02
CA GLN A 89 -4.52 -12.59 1.18
C GLN A 89 -3.86 -12.53 -0.20
N LEU A 90 -3.63 -11.32 -0.73
CA LEU A 90 -2.87 -11.09 -1.97
C LEU A 90 -1.35 -11.14 -1.79
N GLY A 91 -0.88 -11.37 -0.56
CA GLY A 91 0.52 -11.58 -0.23
C GLY A 91 1.23 -10.38 0.39
N ALA A 92 0.54 -9.30 0.73
CA ALA A 92 1.12 -8.22 1.52
C ALA A 92 1.57 -8.73 2.90
N GLN A 93 2.71 -8.22 3.36
CA GLN A 93 3.33 -8.56 4.65
C GLN A 93 3.33 -7.38 5.61
N VAL A 94 3.27 -6.16 5.07
CA VAL A 94 3.13 -4.92 5.83
C VAL A 94 1.95 -4.14 5.26
N ILE A 95 1.05 -3.71 6.15
CA ILE A 95 -0.05 -2.79 5.85
C ILE A 95 0.30 -1.43 6.42
N ASP A 96 0.40 -0.43 5.54
CA ASP A 96 0.59 0.98 5.89
C ASP A 96 -0.74 1.74 5.74
N ILE A 97 -1.02 2.68 6.65
CA ILE A 97 -2.26 3.46 6.63
C ILE A 97 -1.94 4.89 6.20
N ASN A 98 -2.50 5.31 5.07
CA ASN A 98 -2.34 6.69 4.62
C ASN A 98 -3.17 7.63 5.50
N MET A 99 -2.49 8.44 6.32
CA MET A 99 -3.08 9.55 7.07
C MET A 99 -2.56 10.92 6.62
N GLY A 100 -1.87 10.99 5.47
CA GLY A 100 -1.12 12.18 5.05
C GLY A 100 -1.57 12.82 3.75
N CYS A 101 -2.35 12.15 2.90
CA CYS A 101 -2.69 12.66 1.57
C CYS A 101 -3.73 13.80 1.65
N PRO A 102 -3.41 15.03 1.21
CA PRO A 102 -4.36 16.15 1.22
C PRO A 102 -5.28 16.17 -0.02
N ALA A 103 -5.21 15.16 -0.89
CA ALA A 103 -5.94 15.16 -2.14
C ALA A 103 -7.44 15.14 -1.89
N LYS A 104 -8.17 16.08 -2.51
CA LYS A 104 -9.64 16.22 -2.35
C LYS A 104 -10.39 14.90 -2.49
N LYS A 105 -9.96 14.01 -3.39
CA LYS A 105 -10.64 12.71 -3.58
C LYS A 105 -10.52 11.79 -2.37
N VAL A 106 -9.41 11.86 -1.63
CA VAL A 106 -9.19 11.08 -0.39
C VAL A 106 -9.95 11.72 0.77
N CYS A 107 -9.89 13.06 0.89
CA CYS A 107 -10.54 13.79 1.99
C CYS A 107 -12.07 13.93 1.84
N LYS A 108 -12.62 13.80 0.62
CA LYS A 108 -14.05 14.00 0.32
C LYS A 108 -14.84 12.68 0.32
N GLU A 109 -14.22 11.54 0.62
CA GLU A 109 -14.99 10.31 0.84
C GLU A 109 -15.94 10.54 2.04
N ARG A 110 -17.24 10.52 1.73
CA ARG A 110 -18.30 11.25 2.43
C ARG A 110 -18.61 10.68 3.81
N LEU A 111 -18.70 11.55 4.81
CA LEU A 111 -19.34 11.28 6.11
C LEU A 111 -20.81 10.89 5.95
N ASP A 112 -21.42 11.21 4.80
CA ASP A 112 -22.80 10.87 4.40
C ASP A 112 -23.05 9.35 4.26
N GLN A 113 -22.02 8.50 4.36
CA GLN A 113 -22.15 7.03 4.37
C GLN A 113 -22.03 6.42 5.78
N LEU A 114 -21.89 7.25 6.82
CA LEU A 114 -21.85 6.82 8.22
C LEU A 114 -23.20 7.01 8.94
N TYR A 115 -24.22 7.57 8.26
CA TYR A 115 -25.60 7.73 8.74
C TYR A 115 -26.61 7.56 7.61
#